data_AF-X1BJZ6-F1
#
_entry.id   AF-X1BJZ6-F1
#
_cell.length_a   1.000
_cell.length_b   1.000
_cell.length_c   1.000
_cell.angle_alpha   90.00
_cell.angle_beta   90.00
_cell.angle_gamma   90.00
#
_symmetry.space_group_name_H-M   'P 1'
#
loop_
_entity.id
_entity.type
_entity.pdbx_description
1 polymer ?
#
loop_
_entity_poly.entity_id
_entity_poly.type
_entity_poly.pdbx_seq_one_letter_code
_entity_poly.pdbx_strand_id
1 'polypeptide(L)' 'MATINDLTPIDKAHWKLHLNATLKDNPLLEKEIKVFLEGGELPNIKHPAYIHD' A
#
# COMPACT_ATOMS: atom_id res chain seq x y z
N MET A 1 5.35 -12.52 -8.85
CA MET A 1 4.61 -11.38 -8.29
C MET A 1 5.52 -10.73 -7.27
N ALA A 2 5.88 -9.45 -7.43
CA ALA A 2 6.69 -8.76 -6.44
C ALA A 2 5.82 -8.50 -5.20
N THR A 3 6.28 -8.98 -4.05
CA THR A 3 5.63 -8.76 -2.76
C THR A 3 6.31 -7.60 -2.03
N ILE A 4 5.70 -7.07 -0.98
CA ILE A 4 6.34 -6.04 -0.15
C ILE A 4 7.68 -6.53 0.42
N ASN A 5 7.89 -7.85 0.53
CA ASN A 5 9.14 -8.46 0.96
C ASN A 5 10.28 -8.27 -0.04
N ASP A 6 9.98 -8.12 -1.32
CA ASP A 6 10.93 -7.86 -2.41
C ASP A 6 11.36 -6.39 -2.51
N LEU A 7 10.71 -5.49 -1.76
CA LEU A 7 11.09 -4.09 -1.71
C LEU A 7 12.41 -3.88 -0.98
N THR A 8 13.16 -2.85 -1.40
CA THR A 8 14.37 -2.44 -0.69
C THR A 8 14.03 -2.00 0.73
N PRO A 9 14.98 -2.08 1.68
CA PRO A 9 14.75 -1.58 3.04
C PRO A 9 14.30 -0.11 3.10
N ILE A 10 14.76 0.71 2.15
CA ILE A 10 14.41 2.13 2.04
C ILE A 10 12.94 2.28 1.62
N ASP A 11 12.49 1.51 0.63
CA ASP A 11 11.08 1.51 0.19
C ASP A 11 10.15 1.07 1.31
N LYS A 12 10.53 0.04 2.07
CA LYS A 12 9.78 -0.40 3.26
C LYS A 12 9.66 0.71 4.30
N ALA A 13 10.74 1.46 4.55
CA ALA A 13 10.72 2.58 5.48
C ALA A 13 9.84 3.74 5.00
N HIS A 14 9.90 4.08 3.71
CA HIS A 14 9.03 5.10 3.11
C HIS A 14 7.55 4.71 3.18
N TRP A 15 7.20 3.48 2.81
CA TRP A 15 5.82 2.99 2.93
C TRP A 15 5.33 3.02 4.37
N LYS A 16 6.15 2.59 5.34
CA LYS A 16 5.79 2.65 6.76
C LYS A 16 5.52 4.08 7.23
N LEU A 17 6.33 5.05 6.79
CA LEU A 17 6.12 6.47 7.12
C LEU A 17 4.83 7.01 6.50
N HIS A 18 4.59 6.71 5.23
CA HIS A 18 3.38 7.12 4.51
C HIS A 18 2.12 6.55 5.18
N LEU A 19 2.11 5.25 5.47
CA LEU A 19 0.96 4.58 6.08
C LEU A 19 0.70 5.07 7.51
N ASN A 20 1.73 5.34 8.30
CA ASN A 20 1.55 5.95 9.63
C ASN A 20 0.91 7.35 9.56
N ALA A 21 1.26 8.15 8.54
CA ALA A 21 0.62 9.44 8.32
C ALA A 21 -0.86 9.27 7.93
N THR A 22 -1.17 8.33 7.05
CA THR A 22 -2.55 7.98 6.66
C THR A 22 -3.38 7.49 7.84
N LEU A 23 -2.80 6.68 8.74
CA LEU A 23 -3.47 6.21 9.95
C LEU A 23 -3.85 7.35 10.90
N LYS A 24 -2.96 8.35 11.03
CA LYS A 24 -3.20 9.52 11.86
C LYS A 24 -4.37 10.37 11.35
N ASP A 25 -4.51 10.45 10.03
CA ASP A 25 -5.59 11.18 9.37
C ASP A 25 -6.91 10.39 9.39
N ASN A 26 -6.83 9.07 9.20
CA ASN A 26 -7.98 8.18 9.16
C ASN A 26 -7.72 6.87 9.95
N PRO A 27 -8.05 6.83 11.24
CA PRO A 27 -7.80 5.67 12.10
C PRO A 27 -8.62 4.43 11.71
N LEU A 28 -9.67 4.58 10.90
CA LEU A 28 -10.49 3.44 10.43
C LEU A 28 -9.73 2.53 9.44
N LEU A 29 -8.62 3.02 8.87
CA LEU A 29 -7.81 2.28 7.91
C LEU A 29 -6.74 1.39 8.58
N GLU A 30 -6.66 1.35 9.91
CA GLU A 30 -5.66 0.56 10.64
C GLU A 30 -5.57 -0.90 10.19
N LYS A 31 -6.74 -1.53 10.03
CA LYS A 31 -6.83 -2.92 9.61
C LYS A 31 -6.21 -3.14 8.21
N GLU A 32 -6.55 -2.29 7.25
CA GLU A 32 -6.09 -2.39 5.86
C GLU A 32 -4.60 -2.08 5.74
N ILE A 33 -4.12 -1.09 6.50
CA ILE A 33 -2.70 -0.73 6.58
C ILE A 33 -1.88 -1.90 7.14
N LYS A 34 -2.39 -2.57 8.16
CA LYS A 34 -1.73 -3.74 8.73
C LYS A 34 -1.64 -4.89 7.72
N VAL A 35 -2.73 -5.16 6.99
CA VAL A 35 -2.75 -6.16 5.91
C VAL A 35 -1.73 -5.80 4.81
N PHE A 36 -1.63 -4.53 4.42
CA PHE A 36 -0.63 -4.06 3.45
C PHE A 36 0.81 -4.31 3.95
N LEU A 37 1.11 -3.98 5.21
CA LEU A 37 2.44 -4.17 5.81
C LEU A 37 2.80 -5.64 6.04
N GLU A 38 1.83 -6.49 6.36
CA GLU A 38 2.01 -7.94 6.54
C GLU A 38 2.10 -8.68 5.20
N GLY A 39 1.92 -8.00 4.07
CA GLY A 39 2.02 -8.58 2.73
C GLY A 39 0.77 -9.37 2.33
N GLY A 40 -0.40 -9.03 2.88
CA GLY A 40 -1.67 -9.58 2.44
C GLY A 40 -2.03 -9.16 1.01
N GLU A 41 -3.01 -9.85 0.42
CA GLU A 41 -3.48 -9.55 -0.93
C GLU A 41 -4.12 -8.15 -0.98
N LEU A 42 -3.56 -7.28 -1.83
CA LEU A 42 -4.13 -5.98 -2.12
C LEU A 42 -5.15 -6.11 -3.24
N PRO A 43 -6.26 -5.36 -3.17
CA PRO A 43 -7.23 -5.34 -4.26
C PRO A 43 -6.53 -4.86 -5.53
N ASN A 44 -6.72 -5.61 -6.62
CA ASN A 44 -6.16 -5.26 -7.91
C ASN A 44 -6.86 -4.00 -8.43
N ILE A 45 -6.19 -2.84 -8.28
CA ILE A 45 -6.64 -1.58 -8.86
C ILE A 45 -6.39 -1.69 -10.35
N LYS A 46 -7.43 -2.03 -11.11
CA LYS A 46 -7.38 -2.07 -12.58
C LYS A 46 -6.88 -0.71 -13.08
N HIS A 47 -5.93 -0.74 -14.02
CA HIS A 47 -5.50 0.48 -14.69
C HIS A 47 -6.74 1.17 -15.27
N PRO A 48 -6.92 2.49 -15.07
CA PRO A 48 -7.94 3.21 -15.79
C PRO A 48 -7.68 3.01 -17.28
N ALA A 49 -8.66 2.46 -17.99
CA ALA A 49 -8.60 2.39 -19.43
C ALA A 49 -8.74 3.83 -19.95
N TYR A 50 -7.62 4.51 -20.18
CA TYR A 50 -7.62 5.76 -20.91
C TYR A 50 -8.05 5.44 -22.33
N ILE A 51 -9.31 5.71 -22.64
CA ILE A 51 -9.80 5.78 -24.02
C ILE A 51 -9.25 7.09 -24.57
N HIS A 52 -8.09 7.04 -25.24
CA HIS A 52 -7.70 8.08 -26.18
C HIS A 52 -8.42 7.75 -27.49
N ASP A 53 -9.52 8.46 -27.74
CA ASP A 53 -10.17 8.55 -29.05
C ASP A 53 -9.26 9.29 -30.04
#